data_AF-A0A1F9C2Y5-F1
#
_entry.id   AF-A0A1F9C2Y5-F1
#
_cell.length_a   1.000
_cell.length_b   1.000
_cell.length_c   1.000
_cell.angle_alpha   90.00
_cell.angle_beta   90.00
_cell.angle_gamma   90.00
#
_symmetry.space_group_name_H-M   'P 1'
#
loop_
_entity.id
_entity.type
_entity.pdbx_description
1 polymer ?
#
loop_
_entity_poly.entity_id
_entity_poly.type
_entity_poly.pdbx_seq_one_letter_code
_entity_poly.pdbx_strand_id
1 'polypeptide(L)'
;MHDLLFANANALEIADFLRHSQSLNLNPQEFQQCLEKGKYEPEIRKDLADGQRSGVRGTPTFLIGVMEQDPSKIKALKRIRGAQPFSAFKEVLDSLLTLQK
;
A
#
# COMPACT_ATOMS: atom_id res chain seq x y z
N MET A 1 -1.93 -7.27 10.20
CA MET A 1 -3.16 -7.29 9.38
C MET A 1 -2.82 -7.41 7.91
N HIS A 2 -2.04 -6.48 7.33
CA HIS A 2 -1.60 -6.53 5.93
C HIS A 2 -1.23 -7.93 5.42
N ASP A 3 -0.17 -8.54 5.99
CA ASP A 3 0.33 -9.84 5.50
C ASP A 3 -0.71 -10.96 5.61
N LEU A 4 -1.51 -10.90 6.67
CA LEU A 4 -2.58 -11.86 6.91
C LEU A 4 -3.66 -11.75 5.82
N LEU A 5 -4.09 -10.54 5.46
CA LEU A 5 -5.05 -10.33 4.38
C LEU A 5 -4.50 -10.80 3.03
N PHE A 6 -3.22 -10.51 2.74
CA PHE A 6 -2.57 -10.97 1.51
C PHE A 6 -2.46 -12.50 1.43
N ALA A 7 -2.22 -13.17 2.56
CA ALA A 7 -2.19 -14.62 2.64
C ALA A 7 -3.59 -15.27 2.57
N ASN A 8 -4.66 -14.51 2.80
CA ASN A 8 -6.04 -15.01 2.90
C ASN A 8 -6.99 -14.25 1.97
N ALA A 9 -6.63 -14.12 0.69
CA ALA A 9 -7.38 -13.35 -0.30
C ALA A 9 -8.83 -13.83 -0.55
N ASN A 10 -9.18 -15.04 -0.10
CA ASN A 10 -10.52 -15.62 -0.16
C ASN A 10 -11.36 -15.36 1.11
N ALA A 11 -10.82 -14.64 2.10
CA ALA A 11 -11.47 -14.34 3.37
C ALA A 11 -11.31 -12.84 3.69
N LEU A 12 -12.00 -12.00 2.91
CA LEU A 12 -11.92 -10.53 2.95
C LEU A 12 -13.27 -9.87 3.25
N GLU A 13 -14.22 -10.60 3.82
CA GLU A 13 -15.49 -10.04 4.27
C GLU A 13 -15.35 -9.40 5.67
N ILE A 14 -16.32 -8.57 6.07
CA ILE A 14 -16.32 -7.93 7.40
C ILE A 14 -16.14 -8.94 8.53
N ALA A 15 -16.83 -10.08 8.45
CA ALA A 15 -16.72 -11.15 9.44
C ALA A 15 -15.31 -11.78 9.46
N ASP A 16 -14.64 -11.86 8.31
CA ASP A 16 -13.26 -12.33 8.23
C ASP A 16 -12.32 -11.32 8.86
N PHE A 17 -12.51 -10.02 8.63
CA PHE A 17 -11.67 -8.98 9.24
C PHE A 17 -11.74 -8.98 10.77
N LEU A 18 -12.90 -9.26 11.36
CA LEU A 18 -13.04 -9.44 12.81
C LEU A 18 -12.28 -10.68 13.30
N ARG A 19 -12.37 -11.81 12.58
CA ARG A 19 -11.63 -13.03 12.92
C ARG A 19 -10.12 -12.83 12.80
N HIS A 20 -9.68 -12.16 11.74
CA HIS A 20 -8.29 -11.82 11.50
C HIS A 20 -7.75 -10.87 12.56
N SER A 21 -8.54 -9.88 13.00
CA SER A 21 -8.09 -8.93 14.02
C SER A 21 -7.92 -9.60 15.38
N GLN A 22 -8.79 -10.54 15.73
CA GLN A 22 -8.65 -11.40 16.91
C GLN A 22 -7.37 -12.24 16.85
N SER A 23 -7.04 -12.83 15.69
CA SER A 23 -5.81 -13.63 15.52
C SER A 23 -4.51 -12.82 15.72
N LEU A 24 -4.61 -11.50 15.59
CA LEU A 24 -3.53 -10.53 15.83
C LEU A 24 -3.56 -9.93 17.24
N ASN A 25 -4.42 -10.45 18.13
CA ASN A 25 -4.65 -9.93 19.49
C ASN A 25 -5.05 -8.44 19.53
N LEU A 26 -5.76 -7.95 18.50
CA LEU A 26 -6.34 -6.61 18.51
C LEU A 26 -7.60 -6.58 19.38
N ASN A 27 -7.89 -5.44 20.01
CA ASN A 27 -9.14 -5.26 20.75
C ASN A 27 -10.35 -5.38 19.79
N PRO A 28 -11.24 -6.37 19.96
CA PRO A 28 -12.34 -6.60 19.01
C PRO A 28 -13.35 -5.45 18.96
N GLN A 29 -13.64 -4.82 20.10
CA GLN A 29 -14.63 -3.75 20.19
C GLN A 29 -14.12 -2.47 19.54
N GLU A 30 -12.86 -2.11 19.78
CA GLU A 30 -12.23 -0.95 19.13
C GLU A 30 -12.10 -1.15 17.62
N PHE A 31 -11.71 -2.35 17.19
CA PHE A 31 -11.60 -2.67 15.77
C PHE A 31 -12.97 -2.62 15.07
N GLN A 32 -13.99 -3.24 15.65
CA GLN A 32 -15.35 -3.21 15.12
C GLN A 32 -15.88 -1.78 15.02
N GLN A 33 -15.74 -0.97 16.08
CA GLN A 33 -16.13 0.44 16.04
C GLN A 33 -15.37 1.24 14.98
N CYS A 34 -14.08 0.94 14.78
CA CYS A 34 -13.27 1.60 13.77
C CYS A 34 -13.81 1.32 12.35
N LEU A 35 -14.21 0.07 12.10
CA LEU A 35 -14.76 -0.36 10.81
C LEU A 35 -16.16 0.23 10.58
N GLU A 36 -17.05 0.12 11.57
CA GLU A 36 -18.44 0.60 11.48
C GLU A 36 -18.55 2.12 11.33
N LYS A 37 -17.67 2.88 12.01
CA LYS A 37 -17.64 4.34 11.90
C LYS A 37 -17.08 4.84 10.58
N GLY A 38 -16.55 3.96 9.73
CA GLY A 38 -15.90 4.35 8.48
C GLY A 38 -14.75 5.35 8.70
N LYS A 39 -14.06 5.27 9.85
CA LYS A 39 -13.14 6.32 10.34
C LYS A 39 -12.11 6.76 9.29
N TYR A 40 -11.65 5.82 8.46
CA TYR A 40 -10.62 6.04 7.45
C TYR A 40 -11.15 6.09 6.01
N GLU A 41 -12.47 5.98 5.80
CA GLU A 41 -13.07 6.03 4.46
C GLU A 41 -12.71 7.31 3.69
N PRO A 42 -12.72 8.53 4.29
CA PRO A 42 -12.33 9.74 3.58
C PRO A 42 -10.87 9.69 3.09
N GLU A 43 -9.95 9.19 3.90
CA GLU A 43 -8.54 9.08 3.51
C GLU A 43 -8.36 8.02 2.41
N ILE A 44 -9.03 6.87 2.50
CA ILE A 44 -9.01 5.84 1.45
C ILE A 44 -9.49 6.42 0.11
N ARG A 45 -10.55 7.22 0.12
CA ARG A 45 -11.07 7.88 -1.11
C ARG A 45 -10.07 8.90 -1.65
N LYS A 46 -9.39 9.65 -0.77
CA LYS A 46 -8.33 10.59 -1.15
C LYS A 46 -7.15 9.85 -1.79
N ASP A 47 -6.66 8.78 -1.18
CA ASP A 47 -5.54 7.98 -1.71
C ASP A 47 -5.89 7.33 -3.05
N LEU A 48 -7.13 6.86 -3.22
CA LEU A 48 -7.61 6.35 -4.50
C LEU A 48 -7.55 7.44 -5.59
N ALA A 49 -8.00 8.65 -5.28
CA ALA A 49 -7.92 9.79 -6.19
C ALA A 49 -6.47 10.19 -6.48
N ASP A 50 -5.59 10.16 -5.49
CA ASP A 50 -4.15 10.46 -5.64
C ASP A 50 -3.48 9.47 -6.60
N GLY A 51 -3.80 8.17 -6.46
CA GLY A 51 -3.37 7.13 -7.38
C GLY A 51 -3.85 7.37 -8.81
N GLN A 52 -5.16 7.66 -8.98
CA GLN A 52 -5.74 7.95 -10.29
C GLN A 52 -5.12 9.18 -10.95
N ARG A 53 -4.94 10.28 -10.19
CA ARG A 53 -4.26 11.50 -10.67
C ARG A 53 -2.81 11.24 -11.07
N SER A 54 -2.14 10.32 -10.38
CA SER A 54 -0.80 9.84 -10.73
C SER A 54 -0.78 8.88 -11.93
N GLY A 55 -1.94 8.58 -12.52
CA GLY A 55 -2.08 7.68 -13.67
C GLY A 55 -1.93 6.20 -13.31
N VAL A 56 -2.15 5.82 -12.05
CA VAL A 56 -2.27 4.41 -11.63
C VAL A 56 -3.61 3.88 -12.15
N ARG A 57 -3.57 2.71 -12.81
CA ARG A 57 -4.76 2.07 -13.42
C ARG A 57 -5.07 0.69 -12.85
N GLY A 58 -4.25 0.19 -11.94
CA GLY A 58 -4.39 -1.14 -11.36
C GLY A 58 -3.29 -1.41 -10.34
N THR A 59 -3.51 -2.43 -9.52
CA THR A 59 -2.58 -2.85 -8.46
C THR A 59 -1.98 -4.22 -8.76
N PRO A 60 -0.74 -4.49 -8.29
CA PRO A 60 0.16 -3.51 -7.68
C PRO A 60 0.78 -2.59 -8.74
N THR A 61 0.99 -1.32 -8.37
CA THR A 61 1.81 -0.35 -9.13
C THR A 61 2.75 0.32 -8.15
N PHE A 62 4.02 0.42 -8.51
CA PHE A 62 5.06 1.02 -7.68
C PHE A 62 5.60 2.27 -8.36
N LEU A 63 5.76 3.34 -7.59
CA LEU A 63 6.48 4.55 -7.98
C LEU A 63 7.82 4.53 -7.25
N ILE A 64 8.91 4.49 -8.00
CA ILE A 64 10.27 4.38 -7.47
C ILE A 64 10.99 5.69 -7.77
N GLY A 65 11.63 6.26 -6.76
CA GLY A 65 12.19 7.60 -6.83
C GLY A 65 13.25 7.84 -5.76
N VAL A 66 13.59 9.11 -5.58
CA VAL A 66 14.52 9.57 -4.55
C VAL A 66 13.80 10.47 -3.57
N MET A 67 14.25 10.48 -2.32
CA MET A 67 13.73 11.41 -1.31
C MET A 67 14.04 12.85 -1.75
N GLU A 68 13.09 13.75 -1.55
CA GLU A 68 13.36 15.19 -1.70
C GLU A 68 13.99 15.76 -0.42
N GLN A 69 14.27 17.07 -0.39
CA GLN A 69 14.75 17.75 0.82
C GLN A 69 13.77 17.59 1.98
N ASP A 70 12.48 17.55 1.65
CA ASP A 70 11.42 17.17 2.57
C ASP A 70 11.37 15.64 2.66
N PRO A 71 11.67 15.03 3.82
CA PRO A 71 11.72 13.58 3.99
C PRO A 71 10.34 12.92 3.93
N SER A 72 9.25 13.69 3.86
CA SER A 72 7.91 13.16 3.61
C SER A 72 7.59 13.00 2.12
N LYS A 73 8.48 13.47 1.22
CA LYS A 73 8.24 13.51 -0.21
C LYS A 73 9.26 12.69 -0.99
N ILE A 74 8.76 12.09 -2.07
CA ILE A 74 9.58 11.40 -3.06
C ILE A 74 9.42 12.10 -4.41
N LYS A 75 10.54 12.28 -5.11
CA LYS A 75 10.54 12.57 -6.53
C LYS A 75 10.49 11.23 -7.27
N ALA A 76 9.31 10.82 -7.73
CA ALA A 76 9.15 9.60 -8.51
C ALA A 76 9.86 9.71 -9.87
N LEU A 77 10.76 8.78 -10.18
CA LEU A 77 11.58 8.78 -11.40
C LEU A 77 11.26 7.59 -12.31
N LYS A 78 10.83 6.47 -11.73
CA LYS A 78 10.52 5.22 -12.42
C LYS A 78 9.20 4.67 -11.91
N ARG A 79 8.54 3.85 -12.74
CA ARG A 79 7.29 3.18 -12.40
C ARG A 79 7.38 1.71 -12.79
N ILE A 80 6.96 0.83 -11.88
CA ILE A 80 6.81 -0.60 -12.14
C ILE A 80 5.32 -0.92 -12.06
N ARG A 81 4.77 -1.56 -13.10
CA ARG A 81 3.36 -1.98 -13.16
C ARG A 81 3.25 -3.50 -13.03
N GLY A 82 2.29 -3.94 -12.23
CA GLY A 82 2.04 -5.34 -11.95
C GLY A 82 3.04 -5.94 -10.95
N ALA A 83 2.77 -7.18 -10.55
CA ALA A 83 3.64 -7.95 -9.69
C ALA A 83 4.85 -8.43 -10.51
N GLN A 84 5.91 -7.64 -10.54
CA GLN A 84 7.16 -7.97 -11.23
C GLN A 84 8.11 -8.76 -10.31
N PRO A 85 9.05 -9.54 -10.87
CA PRO A 85 10.05 -10.25 -10.08
C PRO A 85 11.04 -9.29 -9.42
N PHE A 86 11.70 -9.74 -8.36
CA PHE A 86 12.73 -9.00 -7.63
C PHE A 86 13.80 -8.39 -8.56
N SER A 87 14.22 -9.10 -9.60
CA SER A 87 15.24 -8.62 -10.55
C SER A 87 14.85 -7.30 -11.22
N ALA A 88 13.57 -7.12 -11.59
CA ALA A 88 13.08 -5.90 -12.20
C ALA A 88 13.15 -4.71 -11.23
N PHE A 89 12.84 -4.95 -9.94
CA PHE A 89 13.00 -3.92 -8.90
C PHE A 89 14.47 -3.59 -8.67
N LYS A 90 15.32 -4.61 -8.58
CA LYS A 90 16.76 -4.45 -8.37
C LYS A 90 17.40 -3.60 -9.48
N GLU A 91 17.11 -3.90 -10.74
CA GLU A 91 17.62 -3.14 -11.88
C GLU A 91 17.24 -1.66 -11.81
N VAL A 92 15.96 -1.38 -11.50
CA VAL A 92 15.47 -0.01 -11.35
C VAL A 92 16.17 0.70 -10.18
N LEU A 93 16.25 0.07 -9.01
CA LEU A 93 16.88 0.67 -7.84
C LEU A 93 18.39 0.92 -8.04
N ASP A 94 19.12 -0.06 -8.58
CA ASP A 94 20.54 0.09 -8.90
C ASP A 94 20.76 1.26 -9.87
N SER A 95 19.91 1.39 -10.89
CA SER A 95 20.00 2.50 -11.84
C SER A 95 19.82 3.86 -11.18
N LEU A 96 18.90 3.98 -10.22
CA LEU A 96 18.65 5.24 -9.52
C LEU A 96 19.78 5.60 -8.55
N LEU A 97 20.36 4.61 -7.86
CA LEU A 97 21.51 4.82 -6.97
C LEU A 97 22.75 5.32 -7.71
N THR A 98 22.95 4.92 -8.97
CA THR A 98 24.06 5.46 -9.78
C THR A 98 23.91 6.94 -10.14
N LEU A 99 22.67 7.45 -10.21
CA LEU A 99 22.37 8.85 -10.53
C LEU A 99 22.48 9.80 -9.33
N GLN A 100 22.67 9.26 -8.12
CA GLN A 100 22.80 10.06 -6.88
C GLN A 100 24.25 10.36 -6.49
N LYS A 101 25.22 10.03 -7.34
CA LYS A 101 26.62 10.47 -7.19
C LYS A 101 26.78 11.91 -7.66
#